data_AF-A0A965T9Z9-F1
#
_entry.id   AF-A0A965T9Z9-F1
#
_cell.length_a   1.000
_cell.length_b   1.000
_cell.length_c   1.000
_cell.angle_alpha   90.00
_cell.angle_beta   90.00
_cell.angle_gamma   90.00
#
_symmetry.space_group_name_H-M   'P 1'
#
loop_
_entity.id
_entity.type
_entity.pdbx_description
1 polymer ?
#
loop_
_entity_poly.entity_id
_entity_poly.type
_entity_poly.pdbx_seq_one_letter_code
_entity_poly.pdbx_strand_id
1 'polypeptide(L)'
;MSVPINPAPKNTIKSILNYQWIVMNIGFFLFLAFIAILYIANGHLTDKTIRRINTTQRELKVLQFEYKTIKSELMRRSRAIEVQTAMEPYGLVVSKEMPIRLAIENKIKKPIKN
;
A
#
# COMPACT_ATOMS: atom_id res chain seq x y z
N MET A 1 -14.46 19.25 -60.28
CA MET A 1 -15.24 19.49 -59.05
C MET A 1 -14.26 19.84 -57.94
N SER A 2 -14.18 21.12 -57.55
CA SER A 2 -13.40 21.54 -56.38
C SER A 2 -14.33 21.66 -55.18
N VAL A 3 -14.12 20.80 -54.19
CA VAL A 3 -14.88 20.75 -52.94
C VAL A 3 -14.63 22.05 -52.14
N PRO A 4 -15.66 22.71 -51.59
CA PRO A 4 -15.45 23.91 -50.77
C PRO A 4 -14.79 23.53 -49.44
N ILE A 5 -13.64 24.14 -49.16
CA ILE A 5 -12.93 24.04 -47.88
C ILE A 5 -13.56 25.07 -46.94
N ASN A 6 -14.30 24.60 -45.94
CA ASN A 6 -14.83 25.45 -44.88
C ASN A 6 -13.69 25.80 -43.90
N PRO A 7 -13.24 27.07 -43.81
CA PRO A 7 -12.17 27.42 -42.87
C PRO A 7 -12.71 27.30 -41.44
N ALA A 8 -12.15 26.35 -40.68
CA ALA A 8 -12.50 26.17 -39.27
C ALA A 8 -12.34 27.49 -38.49
N PRO A 9 -13.26 27.80 -37.55
CA PRO A 9 -13.27 29.08 -36.85
C PRO A 9 -12.10 29.15 -35.87
N LYS A 10 -10.99 29.74 -36.32
CA LYS A 10 -9.74 29.86 -35.56
C LYS A 10 -9.82 30.89 -34.41
N ASN A 11 -10.98 31.50 -34.19
CA ASN A 11 -11.16 32.76 -33.46
C ASN A 11 -12.38 32.79 -32.49
N THR A 12 -13.09 31.68 -32.29
CA THR A 12 -14.21 31.58 -31.32
C THR A 12 -13.79 31.86 -29.88
N ILE A 13 -12.61 31.35 -29.46
CA ILE A 13 -12.09 31.52 -28.09
C ILE A 13 -11.79 32.99 -27.77
N LYS A 14 -11.31 33.77 -28.75
CA LYS A 14 -11.03 35.20 -28.56
C LYS A 14 -12.31 36.04 -28.41
N SER A 15 -13.40 35.63 -29.06
CA SER A 15 -14.69 36.32 -28.96
C SER A 15 -15.39 36.10 -27.61
N ILE A 16 -15.14 34.97 -26.95
CA ILE A 16 -15.67 34.65 -25.62
C ILE A 16 -14.91 35.41 -24.52
N LEU A 17 -13.61 35.68 -24.72
CA LEU A 17 -12.76 36.47 -23.82
C LEU A 17 -12.84 37.98 -24.14
N ASN A 18 -14.04 38.50 -24.32
CA ASN A 18 -14.25 39.90 -24.64
C ASN A 18 -14.21 40.76 -23.36
N TYR A 19 -13.39 41.81 -23.32
CA TYR A 19 -13.21 42.66 -22.12
C TYR A 19 -14.53 43.22 -21.58
N GLN A 20 -15.45 43.63 -22.47
CA GLN A 20 -16.78 44.07 -22.08
C GLN A 20 -17.57 43.00 -21.30
N TRP A 21 -17.44 41.72 -21.66
CA TRP A 21 -18.14 40.63 -20.99
C TRP A 21 -17.57 40.34 -19.60
N ILE A 22 -16.24 40.45 -19.43
CA ILE A 22 -15.56 40.34 -18.13
C ILE A 22 -16.02 41.47 -17.19
N VAL A 23 -16.05 42.71 -17.66
CA VAL A 23 -16.42 43.87 -16.84
C VAL A 23 -17.90 43.83 -16.45
N MET A 24 -18.77 43.34 -17.33
CA MET A 24 -20.20 43.17 -17.02
C MET A 24 -20.45 42.11 -15.94
N ASN A 25 -19.55 41.13 -15.80
CA ASN A 25 -19.65 40.03 -14.83
C ASN A 25 -18.55 40.11 -13.75
N ILE A 26 -18.19 41.33 -13.33
CA ILE A 26 -17.05 41.58 -12.44
C ILE A 26 -17.12 40.77 -11.13
N GLY A 27 -18.32 40.58 -10.56
CA GLY A 27 -18.51 39.79 -9.34
C GLY A 27 -18.14 38.31 -9.50
N PHE A 28 -18.43 37.71 -10.66
CA PHE A 28 -18.06 36.33 -10.97
C PHE A 28 -16.54 36.19 -11.15
N PHE A 29 -15.90 37.14 -11.82
CA PHE A 29 -14.44 37.12 -12.00
C PHE A 29 -13.71 37.28 -10.65
N LEU A 30 -14.24 38.12 -9.76
CA LEU A 30 -13.71 38.30 -8.40
C LEU A 30 -13.84 37.02 -7.56
N PHE A 31 -14.98 36.32 -7.68
CA PHE A 31 -15.17 35.00 -7.07
C PHE A 31 -14.17 33.96 -7.58
N LEU A 32 -13.91 33.94 -8.89
CA LEU A 32 -12.94 33.04 -9.49
C LEU A 32 -11.51 33.35 -9.03
N ALA A 33 -11.15 34.63 -8.95
CA ALA A 33 -9.88 35.08 -8.40
C ALA A 33 -9.72 34.68 -6.92
N PHE A 34 -10.79 34.79 -6.14
CA PHE A 34 -10.81 34.36 -4.74
C PHE A 34 -10.54 32.84 -4.62
N ILE A 35 -11.21 32.01 -5.41
CA ILE A 35 -10.94 30.56 -5.45
C ILE A 35 -9.51 30.28 -5.89
N ALA A 36 -8.99 30.99 -6.89
CA ALA A 36 -7.62 30.80 -7.36
C ALA A 36 -6.59 31.08 -6.25
N ILE A 37 -6.78 32.14 -5.46
CA ILE A 37 -5.94 32.45 -4.30
C ILE A 37 -6.04 31.34 -3.25
N LEU A 38 -7.27 30.89 -2.95
CA LEU A 38 -7.52 29.81 -1.99
C LEU A 38 -6.88 28.49 -2.45
N TYR A 39 -6.86 28.23 -3.75
CA TYR A 39 -6.19 27.07 -4.35
C TYR A 39 -4.66 27.16 -4.22
N ILE A 40 -4.06 28.30 -4.54
CA ILE A 40 -2.61 28.51 -4.39
C ILE A 40 -2.20 28.38 -2.92
N ALA A 41 -2.98 28.96 -2.00
CA ALA A 41 -2.76 28.87 -0.57
C ALA A 41 -2.77 27.41 -0.08
N ASN A 42 -3.74 26.61 -0.54
CA ASN A 42 -3.80 25.18 -0.23
C ASN A 42 -2.64 24.39 -0.86
N GLY A 43 -2.23 24.73 -2.09
CA GLY A 43 -1.12 24.07 -2.77
C GLY A 43 0.18 24.11 -1.97
N HIS A 44 0.47 25.21 -1.29
CA HIS A 44 1.69 25.34 -0.51
C HIS A 44 1.74 24.40 0.72
N LEU A 45 0.58 24.06 1.29
CA LEU A 45 0.46 23.09 2.38
C LEU A 45 0.63 21.66 1.88
N THR A 46 0.17 21.38 0.66
CA THR A 46 0.30 20.09 -0.01
C THR A 46 1.76 19.70 -0.22
N ASP A 47 2.64 20.63 -0.63
CA ASP A 47 4.07 20.32 -0.85
C ASP A 47 4.79 19.80 0.40
N LYS A 48 4.58 20.45 1.54
CA LYS A 48 5.17 20.02 2.83
C LYS A 48 4.64 18.65 3.24
N THR A 49 3.36 18.42 2.98
CA THR A 49 2.66 17.17 3.31
C THR A 49 3.15 16.03 2.43
N ILE A 50 3.29 16.24 1.12
CA ILE A 50 3.85 15.26 0.17
C ILE A 50 5.27 14.86 0.58
N ARG A 51 6.11 15.83 0.97
CA ARG A 51 7.47 15.52 1.42
C ARG A 51 7.48 14.66 2.68
N ARG A 52 6.62 14.95 3.66
CA ARG A 52 6.46 14.14 4.87
C ARG A 52 5.98 12.73 4.55
N ILE A 53 4.96 12.60 3.68
CA ILE A 53 4.44 11.30 3.24
C ILE A 53 5.54 10.47 2.60
N ASN A 54 6.35 11.05 1.71
CA ASN A 54 7.45 10.33 1.05
C ASN A 54 8.49 9.81 2.05
N THR A 55 8.86 10.62 3.05
CA THR A 55 9.78 10.18 4.11
C THR A 55 9.19 9.02 4.92
N THR A 56 7.96 9.16 5.41
CA THR A 56 7.30 8.09 6.20
C THR A 56 7.09 6.81 5.38
N GLN A 57 6.76 6.92 4.09
CA GLN A 57 6.65 5.76 3.19
C GLN A 57 8.00 5.03 3.02
N ARG A 58 9.11 5.76 3.00
CA ARG A 58 10.45 5.18 2.92
C ARG A 58 10.78 4.41 4.19
N GLU A 59 10.50 4.99 5.36
CA GLU A 59 10.70 4.35 6.66
C GLU A 59 9.87 3.06 6.78
N LEU A 60 8.59 3.09 6.39
CA LEU A 60 7.73 1.92 6.37
C LEU A 60 8.25 0.81 5.45
N LYS A 61 8.80 1.17 4.28
CA LYS A 61 9.42 0.20 3.36
C LYS A 61 10.66 -0.46 3.95
N VAL A 62 11.51 0.31 4.62
CA VAL A 62 12.71 -0.22 5.31
C VAL A 62 12.28 -1.19 6.41
N LEU A 63 11.33 -0.79 7.26
CA LEU A 63 10.85 -1.62 8.35
C LEU A 63 10.19 -2.92 7.85
N GLN A 64 9.39 -2.83 6.78
CA GLN A 64 8.81 -4.02 6.14
C GLN A 64 9.87 -4.94 5.55
N PHE A 65 10.94 -4.38 4.99
CA PHE A 65 12.05 -5.15 4.45
C PHE A 65 12.79 -5.89 5.56
N GLU A 66 13.13 -5.22 6.66
CA GLU A 66 13.76 -5.83 7.83
C GLU A 66 12.91 -6.97 8.41
N TYR A 67 11.61 -6.73 8.60
CA TYR A 67 10.68 -7.77 9.07
C TYR A 67 10.66 -8.98 8.13
N LYS A 68 10.58 -8.76 6.81
CA LYS A 68 10.56 -9.83 5.82
C LYS A 68 11.87 -10.63 5.84
N THR A 69 13.01 -9.95 5.97
CA THR A 69 14.33 -10.60 6.05
C THR A 69 14.43 -11.46 7.31
N ILE A 70 14.12 -10.91 8.48
CA ILE A 70 14.18 -11.66 9.75
C ILE A 70 13.21 -12.84 9.73
N LYS A 71 11.98 -12.63 9.25
CA LYS A 71 10.99 -13.71 9.11
C LYS A 71 11.46 -14.78 8.13
N SER A 72 12.08 -14.40 7.02
CA SER A 72 12.64 -15.33 6.04
C SER A 72 13.78 -16.14 6.64
N GLU A 73 14.65 -15.50 7.42
CA GLU A 73 15.73 -16.19 8.13
C GLU A 73 15.19 -17.15 9.20
N LEU A 74 14.18 -16.72 9.97
CA LEU A 74 13.50 -17.59 10.92
C LEU A 74 12.88 -18.79 10.21
N MET A 75 12.13 -18.55 9.13
CA MET A 75 11.52 -19.59 8.29
C MET A 75 12.56 -20.53 7.67
N ARG A 76 13.76 -20.04 7.36
CA ARG A 76 14.88 -20.86 6.88
C ARG A 76 15.37 -21.78 7.98
N ARG A 77 15.65 -21.23 9.17
CA ARG A 77 16.09 -22.00 10.35
C ARG A 77 15.02 -22.99 10.85
N SER A 78 13.74 -22.64 10.77
CA SER A 78 12.62 -23.50 11.14
C SER A 78 12.11 -24.35 9.97
N ARG A 79 12.74 -24.26 8.78
CA ARG A 79 12.37 -25.07 7.63
C ARG A 79 12.62 -26.53 8.00
N ALA A 80 11.56 -27.33 7.94
CA ALA A 80 11.60 -28.75 8.28
C ALA A 80 12.71 -29.51 7.53
N ILE A 81 13.04 -29.11 6.30
CA ILE A 81 14.10 -29.70 5.48
C ILE A 81 15.50 -29.41 6.03
N GLU A 82 15.81 -28.17 6.43
CA GLU A 82 17.12 -27.85 7.03
C GLU A 82 17.26 -28.46 8.42
N VAL A 83 16.18 -28.48 9.22
CA VAL A 83 16.18 -29.16 10.52
C VAL A 83 16.36 -30.67 10.35
N GLN A 84 15.73 -31.29 9.34
CA GLN A 84 15.92 -32.70 9.02
C GLN A 84 17.37 -32.99 8.63
N THR A 85 17.97 -32.21 7.72
CA THR A 85 19.37 -32.38 7.30
C THR A 85 20.37 -32.08 8.43
N ALA A 86 20.08 -31.13 9.32
CA ALA A 86 20.92 -30.87 10.51
C ALA A 86 20.81 -31.98 11.57
N MET A 87 19.68 -32.70 11.59
CA MET A 87 19.40 -33.79 12.54
C MET A 87 19.71 -35.19 11.96
N GLU A 88 19.95 -35.31 10.65
CA GLU A 88 20.46 -36.51 9.96
C GLU A 88 21.75 -37.09 10.57
N PRO A 89 22.79 -36.30 10.91
CA PRO A 89 23.99 -36.84 11.57
C PRO A 89 23.69 -37.40 12.98
N TYR A 90 22.56 -37.04 13.59
CA TYR A 90 22.08 -37.59 14.85
C TYR A 90 21.12 -38.79 14.66
N GLY A 91 20.91 -39.25 13.41
CA GLY A 91 20.07 -40.41 13.09
C GLY A 91 18.56 -40.16 13.19
N LEU A 92 18.14 -38.89 13.29
CA LEU A 92 16.74 -38.51 13.47
C LEU A 92 16.08 -38.26 12.11
N VAL A 93 15.09 -39.09 11.76
CA VAL A 93 14.30 -39.00 10.51
C VAL A 93 12.87 -38.55 10.82
N VAL A 94 12.31 -37.69 9.96
CA VAL A 94 10.92 -37.24 10.08
C VAL A 94 9.99 -38.44 9.88
N SER A 95 9.18 -38.76 10.89
CA SER A 95 8.19 -39.83 10.79
C SER A 95 7.18 -39.49 9.70
N LYS A 96 7.11 -40.34 8.68
CA LYS A 96 6.16 -40.24 7.55
C LYS A 96 4.78 -40.80 7.93
N GLU A 97 4.70 -41.48 9.07
CA GLU A 97 3.50 -42.10 9.59
C GLU A 97 2.71 -41.12 10.45
N MET A 98 1.40 -41.15 10.31
CA MET A 98 0.48 -40.32 11.07
C MET A 98 0.60 -40.59 12.58
N PRO A 99 0.75 -39.54 13.42
CA PRO A 99 0.95 -39.71 14.86
C PRO A 99 -0.26 -40.36 15.50
N ILE A 100 -0.01 -41.43 16.25
CA ILE A 100 -1.05 -42.19 16.96
C ILE A 100 -1.45 -41.36 18.17
N ARG A 101 -2.73 -40.96 18.24
CA ARG A 101 -3.28 -40.30 19.44
C ARG A 101 -3.37 -41.34 20.56
N LEU A 102 -2.57 -41.17 21.60
CA LEU A 102 -2.68 -41.97 22.81
C LEU A 102 -3.94 -41.54 23.58
N ALA A 103 -4.92 -42.45 23.70
CA ALA A 103 -6.02 -42.28 24.64
C ALA A 103 -5.46 -42.43 26.05
N ILE A 104 -5.63 -41.42 26.90
CA ILE A 104 -5.15 -41.44 28.27
C ILE A 104 -6.03 -42.41 29.07
N GLU A 105 -5.57 -43.64 29.27
CA GLU A 105 -6.25 -44.56 30.20
C GLU A 105 -5.78 -44.23 31.62
N ASN A 106 -6.58 -43.42 32.32
CA ASN A 106 -6.41 -43.18 33.75
C ASN A 106 -6.75 -44.45 34.55
N LYS A 107 -5.83 -45.42 34.61
CA LYS A 107 -5.87 -46.48 35.62
C LYS A 107 -5.26 -45.97 36.92
N ILE A 108 -6.08 -45.25 37.68
CA ILE A 108 -5.82 -45.04 39.11
C ILE A 108 -5.88 -46.42 39.78
N LYS A 109 -4.70 -46.95 40.11
CA LYS A 109 -4.51 -48.16 40.91
C LYS A 109 -5.17 -47.92 42.27
N LYS A 110 -6.34 -48.51 42.50
CA LYS A 110 -7.04 -48.45 43.80
C LYS A 110 -6.16 -49.19 44.83
N PRO A 111 -5.77 -48.57 45.95
CA PRO A 111 -4.94 -49.25 46.94
C PRO A 111 -5.74 -50.39 47.58
N ILE A 112 -5.10 -51.56 47.62
CA ILE A 112 -5.56 -52.75 48.34
C ILE A 112 -5.59 -52.38 49.83
N LYS A 113 -6.78 -52.43 50.43
CA LYS A 113 -7.00 -52.21 51.86
C LYS A 113 -6.89 -53.56 52.56
N ASN A 114 -5.89 -53.71 53.43
CA ASN A 114 -5.87 -54.76 54.46
C ASN A 114 -6.94 -54.49 55.51
#